data_AF-A0AA51F9Z8-F1
#
_entry.id   AF-A0AA51F9Z8-F1
#
_cell.length_a   1.000
_cell.length_b   1.000
_cell.length_c   1.000
_cell.angle_alpha   90.00
_cell.angle_beta   90.00
_cell.angle_gamma   90.00
#
_symmetry.space_group_name_H-M   'P 1'
#
loop_
_entity.id
_entity.type
_entity.pdbx_description
1 polymer ?
#
loop_
_entity_poly.entity_id
_entity_poly.type
_entity_poly.pdbx_seq_one_letter_code
_entity_poly.pdbx_strand_id
1 'polypeptide(L)'
;MVKKKRQSDPSENGDESTESCDETAKSACPHVARAVDLAKLKRALKSNGFEKDCAECKKSIKTEVADGDFEEDLTLWMCLRCGSQLCGRMRNKHALNHFNTPHSDLHALTANTTTWEIYCYNCNNEVTASSSKKLHECIEYLKK
;
A
#
# COMPACT_ATOMS: atom_id res chain seq x y z
N MET A 1 -67.61 5.76 -19.16
CA MET A 1 -67.91 6.40 -20.46
C MET A 1 -66.77 7.36 -20.82
N VAL A 2 -66.30 7.26 -22.05
CA VAL A 2 -65.11 7.91 -22.63
C VAL A 2 -65.46 9.25 -23.25
N LYS A 3 -64.55 10.24 -23.21
CA LYS A 3 -64.00 11.01 -24.36
C LYS A 3 -63.20 12.23 -23.88
N LYS A 4 -61.85 12.21 -23.98
CA LYS A 4 -60.99 12.60 -25.13
C LYS A 4 -60.87 14.12 -25.36
N LYS A 5 -59.62 14.61 -25.43
CA LYS A 5 -58.99 15.52 -26.44
C LYS A 5 -57.55 15.86 -25.98
N ARG A 6 -56.48 15.42 -26.69
CA ARG A 6 -55.65 16.13 -27.72
C ARG A 6 -54.85 17.30 -27.11
N GLN A 7 -53.54 17.52 -27.28
CA GLN A 7 -52.55 17.35 -28.36
C GLN A 7 -51.13 17.62 -27.77
N SER A 8 -50.08 16.88 -28.16
CA SER A 8 -48.93 17.30 -29.00
C SER A 8 -47.72 17.95 -28.28
N ASP A 9 -46.60 17.20 -28.35
CA ASP A 9 -45.17 17.59 -28.25
C ASP A 9 -44.81 18.82 -29.12
N PRO A 10 -43.71 19.57 -28.83
CA PRO A 10 -42.35 19.04 -29.07
C PRO A 10 -41.23 19.50 -28.09
N SER A 11 -40.26 18.60 -27.92
CA SER A 11 -38.80 18.78 -28.04
C SER A 11 -38.17 20.05 -27.46
N GLU A 12 -37.11 19.91 -26.65
CA GLU A 12 -35.77 20.47 -26.90
C GLU A 12 -34.81 20.28 -25.71
N ASN A 13 -33.61 19.76 -26.02
CA ASN A 13 -32.29 20.07 -25.44
C ASN A 13 -32.11 19.84 -23.92
N GLY A 14 -31.07 19.19 -23.41
CA GLY A 14 -29.75 18.87 -23.93
C GLY A 14 -29.05 18.01 -22.87
N ASP A 15 -27.78 17.77 -23.12
CA ASP A 15 -26.89 16.88 -22.39
C ASP A 15 -26.93 17.02 -20.85
N GLU A 16 -27.10 15.89 -20.16
CA GLU A 16 -26.57 15.72 -18.81
C GLU A 16 -25.38 14.77 -18.85
N SER A 17 -24.24 15.29 -19.29
CA SER A 17 -22.97 14.80 -18.78
C SER A 17 -22.74 15.50 -17.46
N THR A 18 -22.82 14.77 -16.35
CA THR A 18 -22.12 15.18 -15.13
C THR A 18 -21.31 13.99 -14.65
N GLU A 19 -20.07 14.01 -15.10
CA GLU A 19 -18.94 13.31 -14.49
C GLU A 19 -18.99 13.37 -12.95
N SER A 20 -19.30 12.24 -12.33
CA SER A 20 -19.08 12.00 -10.91
C SER A 20 -18.13 10.82 -10.75
N CYS A 21 -16.89 10.98 -11.22
CA CYS A 21 -15.79 10.20 -10.65
C CYS A 21 -15.31 10.97 -9.42
N ASP A 22 -15.91 10.62 -8.28
CA ASP A 22 -15.47 10.99 -6.94
C ASP A 22 -14.00 10.59 -6.82
N GLU A 23 -13.10 11.56 -6.95
CA GLU A 23 -11.69 11.45 -6.58
C GLU A 23 -11.68 11.22 -5.06
N THR A 24 -11.89 9.96 -4.67
CA THR A 24 -12.02 9.52 -3.29
C THR A 24 -10.82 10.05 -2.53
N ALA A 25 -11.05 11.08 -1.72
CA ALA A 25 -10.10 11.50 -0.70
C ALA A 25 -9.88 10.28 0.20
N LYS A 26 -8.85 9.48 -0.09
CA LYS A 26 -8.52 8.26 0.65
C LYS A 26 -8.38 8.67 2.11
N SER A 27 -9.40 8.36 2.91
CA SER A 27 -9.49 8.74 4.32
C SER A 27 -8.24 8.25 5.05
N ALA A 28 -7.73 9.06 5.97
CA ALA A 28 -6.51 8.74 6.72
C ALA A 28 -6.58 7.33 7.34
N CYS A 29 -5.55 6.52 7.10
CA CYS A 29 -5.54 5.14 7.59
C CYS A 29 -5.48 5.12 9.14
N PRO A 30 -6.45 4.47 9.82
CA PRO A 30 -6.53 4.48 11.29
C PRO A 30 -5.37 3.71 11.96
N HIS A 31 -4.67 2.88 11.20
CA HIS A 31 -3.56 2.06 11.71
C HIS A 31 -2.23 2.80 11.80
N VAL A 32 -2.09 3.97 11.17
CA VAL A 32 -0.82 4.75 11.12
C VAL A 32 -0.28 5.03 12.52
N ALA A 33 -1.14 5.42 13.46
CA ALA A 33 -0.72 5.80 14.81
C ALA A 33 0.04 4.67 15.52
N ARG A 34 -0.41 3.43 15.36
CA ARG A 34 0.14 2.24 16.04
C ARG A 34 1.16 1.48 15.20
N ALA A 35 1.02 1.47 13.88
CA ALA A 35 1.85 0.67 12.99
C ALA A 35 3.07 1.41 12.41
N VAL A 36 3.23 2.70 12.67
CA VAL A 36 4.40 3.48 12.24
C VAL A 36 5.25 3.88 13.44
N ASP A 37 6.55 3.61 13.37
CA ASP A 37 7.53 3.97 14.41
C ASP A 37 8.84 4.48 13.79
N LEU A 38 8.89 5.78 13.53
CA LEU A 38 10.06 6.42 12.94
C LEU A 38 11.33 6.24 13.77
N ALA A 39 11.21 6.15 15.11
CA ALA A 39 12.37 5.97 15.98
C ALA A 39 12.94 4.56 15.87
N LYS A 40 12.10 3.52 15.76
CA LYS A 40 12.56 2.15 15.47
C LYS A 40 13.14 2.04 14.07
N LEU A 41 12.50 2.65 13.07
CA LEU A 41 12.99 2.66 11.68
C LEU A 41 14.37 3.29 11.55
N LYS A 42 14.59 4.46 12.16
CA LYS A 42 15.90 5.13 12.21
C LYS A 42 17.00 4.22 12.76
N ARG A 43 16.69 3.46 13.82
CA ARG A 43 17.64 2.51 14.44
C ARG A 43 17.90 1.32 13.53
N ALA A 44 16.86 0.73 12.95
CA ALA A 44 16.97 -0.38 12.03
C ALA A 44 17.81 0.00 10.79
N LEU A 45 17.54 1.15 10.19
CA LEU A 45 18.30 1.65 9.03
C LEU A 45 19.74 2.01 9.37
N LYS A 46 20.01 2.56 10.56
CA LYS A 46 21.39 2.82 10.99
C LYS A 46 22.20 1.54 11.15
N SER A 47 21.55 0.45 11.56
CA SER A 47 22.17 -0.85 11.80
C SER A 47 22.34 -1.67 10.51
N ASN A 48 21.30 -1.70 9.67
CA ASN A 48 21.19 -2.65 8.56
C ASN A 48 21.10 -2.00 7.17
N GLY A 49 20.87 -0.68 7.09
CA GLY A 49 20.64 0.02 5.83
C GLY A 49 19.43 -0.49 5.05
N PHE A 50 19.36 -0.13 3.77
CA PHE A 50 18.43 -0.73 2.82
C PHE A 50 19.02 -2.01 2.24
N GLU A 51 18.27 -3.11 2.36
CA GLU A 51 18.69 -4.41 1.85
C GLU A 51 18.32 -4.57 0.38
N LYS A 52 19.13 -5.36 -0.35
CA LYS A 52 18.85 -5.73 -1.75
C LYS A 52 18.03 -7.01 -1.87
N ASP A 53 18.12 -7.89 -0.88
CA ASP A 53 17.36 -9.14 -0.85
C ASP A 53 16.61 -9.28 0.47
N CYS A 54 15.52 -10.02 0.41
CA CYS A 54 14.65 -10.25 1.56
C CYS A 54 15.37 -10.99 2.70
N ALA A 55 15.29 -10.43 3.90
CA ALA A 55 15.92 -10.96 5.10
C ALA A 55 15.50 -12.40 5.45
N GLU A 56 14.27 -12.80 5.09
CA GLU A 56 13.78 -14.18 5.29
C GLU A 56 14.16 -15.10 4.12
N CYS A 57 14.16 -14.62 2.88
CA CYS A 57 14.61 -15.42 1.73
C CYS A 57 16.05 -15.93 1.93
N LYS A 58 16.94 -15.08 2.47
CA LYS A 58 18.34 -15.44 2.75
C LYS A 58 18.50 -16.59 3.77
N LYS A 59 17.53 -16.76 4.68
CA LYS A 59 17.59 -17.78 5.75
C LYS A 59 17.14 -19.15 5.26
N SER A 60 16.25 -19.18 4.28
CA SER A 60 15.76 -20.40 3.67
C SER A 60 16.67 -20.83 2.51
N ILE A 61 17.32 -21.98 2.64
CA ILE A 61 18.00 -22.67 1.54
C ILE A 61 16.91 -23.29 0.66
N LYS A 62 16.18 -22.48 -0.11
CA LYS A 62 15.40 -22.99 -1.21
C LYS A 62 16.13 -22.67 -2.51
N THR A 63 16.73 -23.71 -3.07
CA THR A 63 17.23 -23.75 -4.44
C THR A 63 16.02 -23.69 -5.37
N GLU A 64 15.47 -22.50 -5.56
CA GLU A 64 14.61 -22.24 -6.71
C GLU A 64 15.58 -21.96 -7.86
N VAL A 65 15.60 -22.82 -8.86
CA VAL A 65 16.33 -22.57 -10.10
C VAL A 65 15.89 -21.21 -10.64
N ALA A 66 16.84 -20.30 -10.85
CA ALA A 66 16.59 -19.08 -11.59
C ALA A 66 16.36 -19.48 -13.06
N ASP A 67 15.13 -19.86 -13.41
CA ASP A 67 14.72 -19.91 -14.81
C ASP A 67 14.71 -18.46 -15.29
N GLY A 68 15.68 -18.17 -16.17
CA GLY A 68 15.99 -16.83 -16.62
C GLY A 68 14.84 -16.18 -17.37
N ASP A 69 14.87 -14.84 -17.33
CA ASP A 69 14.19 -13.91 -18.23
C ASP A 69 12.81 -13.34 -17.80
N PHE A 70 12.58 -13.23 -16.49
CA PHE A 70 11.70 -12.17 -15.97
C PHE A 70 12.55 -11.18 -15.18
N GLU A 71 12.31 -9.87 -15.35
CA GLU A 71 12.65 -8.88 -14.33
C GLU A 71 11.93 -9.30 -13.05
N GLU A 72 12.54 -10.17 -12.26
CA GLU A 72 11.98 -10.61 -11.00
C GLU A 72 11.83 -9.34 -10.17
N ASP A 73 10.61 -9.03 -9.75
CA ASP A 73 10.35 -7.87 -8.92
C ASP A 73 11.08 -8.05 -7.58
N LEU A 74 12.33 -7.58 -7.53
CA LEU A 74 13.21 -7.62 -6.38
C LEU A 74 12.80 -6.55 -5.34
N THR A 75 11.68 -5.85 -5.54
CA THR A 75 11.20 -4.87 -4.59
C THR A 75 10.95 -5.50 -3.23
N LEU A 76 11.45 -4.81 -2.20
CA LEU A 76 11.17 -5.15 -0.83
C LEU A 76 10.09 -4.24 -0.28
N TRP A 77 9.35 -4.78 0.67
CA TRP A 77 8.38 -4.09 1.47
C TRP A 77 8.95 -3.96 2.87
N MET A 78 9.16 -2.73 3.30
CA MET A 78 9.66 -2.39 4.62
C MET A 78 8.51 -2.21 5.59
N CYS A 79 8.48 -3.00 6.66
CA CYS A 79 7.53 -2.81 7.76
C CYS A 79 7.79 -1.47 8.47
N LEU A 80 6.79 -0.58 8.47
CA LEU A 80 6.92 0.75 9.07
C LEU A 80 6.92 0.74 10.61
N ARG A 81 6.66 -0.43 11.23
CA ARG A 81 6.72 -0.60 12.68
C ARG A 81 8.12 -0.94 13.18
N CYS A 82 8.86 -1.79 12.47
CA CYS A 82 10.10 -2.37 12.96
C CYS A 82 11.29 -2.31 11.98
N GLY A 83 11.05 -1.97 10.70
CA GLY A 83 12.10 -1.84 9.69
C GLY A 83 12.50 -3.14 8.99
N SER A 84 11.80 -4.25 9.23
CA SER A 84 12.04 -5.50 8.50
C SER A 84 11.77 -5.32 7.00
N GLN A 85 12.72 -5.72 6.14
CA GLN A 85 12.65 -5.59 4.69
C GLN A 85 12.41 -6.96 4.04
N LEU A 86 11.23 -7.13 3.44
CA LEU A 86 10.71 -8.44 3.09
C LEU A 86 10.13 -8.45 1.69
N CYS A 87 10.22 -9.57 0.98
CA CYS A 87 9.68 -9.65 -0.37
C CYS A 87 8.15 -9.58 -0.38
N GLY A 88 7.62 -8.99 -1.46
CA GLY A 88 6.21 -8.74 -1.65
C GLY A 88 5.39 -9.99 -1.99
N ARG A 89 4.13 -9.74 -2.37
CA ARG A 89 3.15 -10.80 -2.66
C ARG A 89 3.47 -11.63 -3.90
N MET A 90 4.21 -11.06 -4.85
CA MET A 90 4.61 -11.69 -6.11
C MET A 90 5.75 -12.69 -5.95
N ARG A 91 6.45 -12.66 -4.81
CA ARG A 91 7.52 -13.60 -4.47
C ARG A 91 7.07 -14.54 -3.35
N ASN A 92 7.85 -14.68 -2.28
CA ASN A 92 7.55 -15.57 -1.17
C ASN A 92 6.56 -15.02 -0.13
N LYS A 93 5.96 -13.85 -0.37
CA LYS A 93 4.95 -13.23 0.51
C LYS A 93 5.47 -12.97 1.94
N HIS A 94 6.78 -12.81 2.12
CA HIS A 94 7.36 -12.65 3.45
C HIS A 94 6.84 -11.41 4.19
N ALA A 95 6.55 -10.31 3.49
CA ALA A 95 5.96 -9.13 4.10
C ALA A 95 4.55 -9.40 4.65
N LEU A 96 3.74 -10.18 3.91
CA LEU A 96 2.41 -10.60 4.36
C LEU A 96 2.49 -11.58 5.52
N ASN A 97 3.41 -12.55 5.45
CA ASN A 97 3.62 -13.51 6.53
C ASN A 97 4.08 -12.80 7.81
N HIS A 98 4.97 -11.81 7.69
CA HIS A 98 5.41 -10.99 8.81
C HIS A 98 4.26 -10.25 9.49
N PHE A 99 3.30 -9.72 8.73
CA PHE A 99 2.08 -9.13 9.28
C PHE A 99 1.21 -10.16 10.01
N ASN A 100 1.05 -11.38 9.45
CA ASN A 100 0.22 -12.44 10.03
C ASN A 100 0.85 -13.11 11.26
N THR A 101 2.17 -13.06 11.40
CA THR A 101 2.87 -13.59 12.58
C THR A 101 2.42 -12.82 13.83
N PRO A 102 2.08 -13.50 14.95
CA PRO A 102 1.74 -12.82 16.18
C PRO A 102 2.90 -11.96 16.69
N HIS A 103 2.64 -10.66 16.88
CA HIS A 103 3.57 -9.69 17.47
C HIS A 103 2.90 -8.99 18.65
N SER A 104 3.70 -8.46 19.57
CA SER A 104 3.21 -7.57 20.63
C SER A 104 2.76 -6.19 20.09
N ASP A 105 3.34 -5.77 18.98
CA ASP A 105 3.08 -4.51 18.28
C ASP A 105 2.25 -4.73 17.00
N LEU A 106 1.63 -3.66 16.47
CA LEU A 106 0.87 -3.74 15.22
C LEU A 106 1.80 -3.54 14.00
N HIS A 107 1.95 -4.57 13.17
CA HIS A 107 2.84 -4.55 11.99
C HIS A 107 2.05 -4.43 10.67
N ALA A 108 1.04 -3.55 10.65
CA ALA A 108 0.05 -3.51 9.59
C ALA A 108 0.43 -2.63 8.38
N LEU A 109 1.41 -1.72 8.49
CA LEU A 109 1.82 -0.85 7.38
C LEU A 109 3.21 -1.22 6.87
N THR A 110 3.32 -1.28 5.54
CA THR A 110 4.59 -1.46 4.82
C THR A 110 4.75 -0.41 3.73
N ALA A 111 5.99 -0.02 3.43
CA ALA A 111 6.33 0.80 2.26
C ALA A 111 7.21 0.01 1.28
N ASN A 112 6.93 0.12 -0.01
CA ASN A 112 7.79 -0.39 -1.07
C ASN A 112 9.10 0.42 -1.08
N THR A 113 10.24 -0.27 -1.08
CA THR A 113 11.57 0.37 -0.99
C THR A 113 12.04 1.01 -2.30
N THR A 114 11.31 0.81 -3.39
CA THR A 114 11.62 1.35 -4.72
C THR A 114 10.59 2.39 -5.14
N THR A 115 9.30 2.03 -5.11
CA THR A 115 8.20 2.91 -5.56
C THR A 115 7.70 3.85 -4.46
N TRP A 116 8.01 3.55 -3.19
CA TRP A 116 7.49 4.26 -2.01
C TRP A 116 5.97 4.21 -1.85
N GLU A 117 5.32 3.29 -2.55
CA GLU A 117 3.92 2.95 -2.32
C GLU A 117 3.75 2.37 -0.92
N ILE A 118 2.66 2.74 -0.26
CA ILE A 118 2.39 2.34 1.12
C ILE A 118 1.14 1.47 1.10
N TYR A 119 1.23 0.34 1.79
CA TYR A 119 0.12 -0.59 1.89
C TYR A 119 -0.20 -0.85 3.35
N CYS A 120 -1.49 -0.89 3.68
CA CYS A 120 -1.97 -1.33 4.98
C CYS A 120 -2.66 -2.67 4.86
N TYR A 121 -2.11 -3.71 5.50
CA TYR A 121 -2.69 -5.05 5.47
C TYR A 121 -4.04 -5.15 6.20
N ASN A 122 -4.24 -4.42 7.30
CA ASN A 122 -5.54 -4.39 7.98
C ASN A 122 -6.64 -3.74 7.14
N CYS A 123 -6.32 -2.64 6.45
CA CYS A 123 -7.29 -1.99 5.57
C CYS A 123 -7.40 -2.68 4.20
N ASN A 124 -6.45 -3.58 3.89
CA ASN A 124 -6.31 -4.25 2.61
C ASN A 124 -6.28 -3.28 1.41
N ASN A 125 -5.69 -2.10 1.58
CA ASN A 125 -5.59 -1.08 0.54
C ASN A 125 -4.31 -0.24 0.67
N GLU A 126 -4.04 0.53 -0.38
CA GLU A 126 -2.97 1.52 -0.39
C GLU A 126 -3.30 2.73 0.48
N VAL A 127 -2.26 3.29 1.09
CA VAL A 127 -2.37 4.46 1.96
C VAL A 127 -1.59 5.61 1.35
N THR A 128 -2.22 6.77 1.17
CA THR A 128 -1.53 7.97 0.70
C THR A 128 -0.60 8.49 1.80
N ALA A 129 0.68 8.73 1.50
CA ALA A 129 1.66 9.23 2.47
C ALA A 129 1.19 10.51 3.18
N SER A 130 0.62 11.44 2.40
CA SER A 130 0.12 12.75 2.86
C SER A 130 -1.17 12.67 3.68
N SER A 131 -1.80 11.49 3.81
CA SER A 131 -3.02 11.33 4.62
C SER A 131 -2.77 11.44 6.13
N SER A 132 -1.51 11.39 6.58
CA SER A 132 -1.13 11.59 7.97
C SER A 132 0.25 12.25 8.06
N LYS A 133 0.38 13.29 8.88
CA LYS A 133 1.67 13.96 9.14
C LYS A 133 2.76 12.97 9.59
N LYS A 134 2.41 12.04 10.49
CA LYS A 134 3.33 11.01 11.00
C LYS A 134 3.82 10.08 9.89
N LEU A 135 2.93 9.67 8.99
CA LEU A 135 3.28 8.81 7.87
C LEU A 135 4.13 9.57 6.85
N HIS A 136 3.74 10.79 6.50
CA HIS A 136 4.46 11.65 5.59
C HIS A 136 5.91 11.89 6.04
N GLU A 137 6.11 12.35 7.28
CA GLU A 137 7.45 12.54 7.86
C GLU A 137 8.29 11.25 7.86
N CYS A 138 7.64 10.11 8.08
CA CYS A 138 8.30 8.82 8.03
C CYS A 138 8.80 8.49 6.63
N ILE A 139 7.96 8.63 5.61
CA ILE A 139 8.33 8.33 4.22
C ILE A 139 9.37 9.34 3.70
N GLU A 140 9.24 10.62 4.02
CA GLU A 140 10.26 11.61 3.68
C GLU A 140 11.63 11.25 4.28
N TYR A 141 11.66 10.71 5.49
CA TYR A 141 12.91 10.24 6.08
C TYR A 141 13.49 9.04 5.33
N LEU A 142 12.66 8.07 4.92
CA LEU A 142 13.12 6.88 4.20
C LEU A 142 13.66 7.22 2.79
N LYS A 143 13.14 8.27 2.17
CA LYS A 143 13.54 8.73 0.82
C LYS A 143 14.83 9.56 0.80
N LYS A 144 15.35 9.96 1.96
CA LYS A 144 16.59 10.72 2.09
C LYS A 144 17.80 9.80 2.08
#